data_AF-A0AAF1AAT4-F1
#
_entry.id   AF-A0AAF1AAT4-F1
#
_cell.length_a   1.000
_cell.length_b   1.000
_cell.length_c   1.000
_cell.angle_alpha   90.00
_cell.angle_beta   90.00
_cell.angle_gamma   90.00
#
_symmetry.space_group_name_H-M   'P 1'
#
loop_
_entity.id
_entity.type
_entity.pdbx_description
1 polymer ?
#
loop_
_entity_poly.entity_id
_entity_poly.type
_entity_poly.pdbx_seq_one_letter_code
_entity_poly.pdbx_strand_id
1 'polypeptide(L)'
;MTQVPPARYLQRAKDLVDSRYAEPITVEDLAAAAGLSRAHFSRMFTRTFGESPRAYLQTRRLERAAALLRYTDRSVADICVMVGLQSIGSFTTSFARVYGQSPAAYRDAMPPAVTHARIPSCVLARDTRPRADSRVKTAHGEKTRLADGP
;
A
#
# COMPACT_ATOMS: atom_id res chain seq x y z
N MET A 1 -28.25 15.26 -3.22
CA MET A 1 -27.23 15.82 -2.32
C MET A 1 -26.02 16.20 -3.15
N THR A 2 -25.89 17.49 -3.48
CA THR A 2 -24.80 18.02 -4.32
C THR A 2 -23.50 17.93 -3.52
N GLN A 3 -22.64 16.94 -3.81
CA GLN A 3 -21.31 16.90 -3.22
C GLN A 3 -20.49 18.07 -3.79
N VAL A 4 -20.20 19.06 -2.95
CA VAL A 4 -19.20 20.07 -3.25
C VAL A 4 -17.85 19.34 -3.40
N PRO A 5 -17.12 19.50 -4.52
CA PRO A 5 -15.85 18.85 -4.70
C PRO A 5 -14.92 19.14 -3.52
N PRO A 6 -14.29 18.12 -2.91
CA PRO A 6 -13.36 18.35 -1.82
C PRO A 6 -12.27 19.30 -2.30
N ALA A 7 -11.94 20.28 -1.47
CA ALA A 7 -10.90 21.24 -1.84
C ALA A 7 -9.59 20.50 -2.12
N ARG A 8 -8.88 20.86 -3.20
CA ARG A 8 -7.70 20.13 -3.71
C ARG A 8 -6.64 19.87 -2.63
N TYR A 9 -6.50 20.75 -1.64
CA TYR A 9 -5.57 20.57 -0.52
C TYR A 9 -5.96 19.42 0.43
N LEU A 10 -7.26 19.19 0.67
CA LEU A 10 -7.75 18.05 1.46
C LEU A 10 -7.56 16.74 0.70
N GLN A 11 -7.75 16.77 -0.63
CA GLN A 11 -7.51 15.61 -1.48
C GLN A 11 -6.04 15.18 -1.44
N ARG A 12 -5.09 16.13 -1.50
CA ARG A 12 -3.66 15.83 -1.34
C ARG A 12 -3.33 15.12 -0.04
N ALA A 13 -3.91 15.58 1.08
CA ALA A 13 -3.72 14.91 2.37
C ALA A 13 -4.30 13.50 2.38
N LYS A 14 -5.47 13.30 1.77
CA LYS A 14 -6.08 11.96 1.60
C LYS A 14 -5.20 11.05 0.74
N ASP A 15 -4.69 11.54 -0.38
CA ASP A 15 -3.82 10.78 -1.29
C ASP A 15 -2.49 10.41 -0.61
N LEU A 16 -1.98 11.27 0.27
CA LEU A 16 -0.82 10.99 1.12
C LEU A 16 -1.10 9.82 2.07
N VAL A 17 -2.27 9.78 2.72
CA VAL A 17 -2.67 8.63 3.53
C VAL A 17 -2.78 7.36 2.68
N ASP A 18 -3.45 7.43 1.54
CA ASP A 18 -3.71 6.25 0.71
C ASP A 18 -2.43 5.64 0.10
N SER A 19 -1.41 6.47 -0.16
CA SER A 19 -0.11 6.04 -0.70
C SER A 19 0.89 5.57 0.37
N ARG A 20 0.86 6.17 1.57
CA ARG A 20 1.88 5.95 2.62
C ARG A 20 1.29 5.43 3.94
N TYR A 21 0.12 4.79 3.92
CA TYR A 21 -0.60 4.32 5.12
C TYR A 21 0.25 3.49 6.09
N ALA A 22 1.24 2.74 5.61
CA ALA A 22 2.09 1.87 6.42
C ALA A 22 3.14 2.64 7.25
N GLU A 23 3.42 3.89 6.89
CA GLU A 23 4.40 4.72 7.56
C GLU A 23 3.83 5.35 8.83
N PRO A 24 4.67 5.80 9.78
CA PRO A 24 4.24 6.47 11.02
C PRO A 24 3.76 7.92 10.75
N ILE A 25 2.74 8.07 9.91
CA ILE A 25 2.14 9.36 9.55
C ILE A 25 1.35 9.92 10.73
N THR A 26 1.62 11.17 11.06
CA THR A 26 0.89 11.94 12.07
C THR A 26 -0.17 12.84 11.44
N VAL A 27 -1.08 13.38 12.25
CA VAL A 27 -2.10 14.34 11.75
C VAL A 27 -1.44 15.64 11.33
N GLU A 28 -0.32 15.99 11.97
CA GLU A 28 0.53 17.12 11.67
C GLU A 28 1.11 17.01 10.25
N ASP A 29 1.60 15.84 9.85
CA ASP A 29 2.12 15.61 8.50
C ASP A 29 1.03 15.82 7.44
N LEU A 30 -0.18 15.33 7.71
CA LEU A 30 -1.33 15.50 6.82
C LEU A 30 -1.77 16.97 6.74
N ALA A 31 -1.75 17.68 7.86
CA ALA A 31 -2.07 19.10 7.91
C ALA A 31 -1.03 19.94 7.16
N ALA A 32 0.25 19.59 7.30
CA ALA A 32 1.35 20.22 6.56
C ALA A 32 1.20 20.00 5.05
N ALA A 33 0.86 18.79 4.61
CA ALA A 33 0.58 18.50 3.19
C ALA A 33 -0.61 19.31 2.63
N ALA A 34 -1.57 19.66 3.48
CA ALA A 34 -2.70 20.52 3.15
C ALA A 34 -2.43 22.03 3.31
N GLY A 35 -1.28 22.43 3.88
CA GLY A 35 -0.96 23.83 4.18
C GLY A 35 -1.83 24.44 5.28
N LEU A 36 -2.32 23.63 6.22
CA LEU A 36 -3.23 24.05 7.29
C LEU A 36 -2.65 23.77 8.67
N SER A 37 -3.13 24.50 9.68
CA SER A 37 -2.90 24.11 11.07
C SER A 37 -3.63 22.81 11.39
N ARG A 38 -3.08 22.00 12.32
CA ARG A 38 -3.66 20.71 12.73
C ARG A 38 -5.15 20.80 13.11
N ALA A 39 -5.52 21.84 13.86
CA ALA A 39 -6.89 22.02 14.33
C ALA A 39 -7.85 22.36 13.18
N HIS A 40 -7.44 23.25 12.28
CA HIS A 40 -8.25 23.63 11.12
C HIS A 40 -8.38 22.46 10.15
N PHE A 41 -7.28 21.77 9.87
CA PHE A 41 -7.25 20.56 9.04
C PHE A 41 -8.22 19.50 9.56
N SER A 42 -8.15 19.15 10.85
CA SER A 42 -9.00 18.10 11.42
C SER A 42 -10.49 18.40 11.25
N ARG A 43 -10.91 19.66 11.46
CA ARG A 43 -12.31 20.09 11.28
C ARG A 43 -12.73 20.02 9.81
N MET A 44 -11.89 20.56 8.91
CA MET A 44 -12.18 20.59 7.48
C MET A 44 -12.22 19.19 6.86
N PHE A 45 -11.26 18.34 7.24
CA PHE A 45 -11.19 16.95 6.79
C PHE A 45 -12.43 16.18 7.24
N THR A 46 -12.80 16.26 8.53
CA THR A 46 -13.99 15.57 9.05
C THR A 46 -15.27 16.07 8.39
N ARG A 47 -15.41 17.39 8.20
CA ARG A 47 -16.59 17.97 7.52
C ARG A 47 -16.71 17.52 6.07
N THR A 48 -15.58 17.25 5.41
CA THR A 48 -15.54 16.92 3.97
C THR A 48 -15.66 15.42 3.72
N PHE A 49 -15.00 14.58 4.54
CA PHE A 49 -14.92 13.13 4.34
C PHE A 49 -15.77 12.31 5.34
N GLY A 50 -16.38 12.96 6.33
CA GLY A 50 -17.27 12.31 7.31
C GLY A 50 -16.57 11.63 8.48
N GLU A 51 -15.23 11.48 8.43
CA GLU A 51 -14.45 10.87 9.51
C GLU A 51 -13.18 11.67 9.82
N SER A 52 -12.66 11.51 11.04
CA SER A 52 -11.44 12.20 11.46
C SER A 52 -10.21 11.68 10.71
N PRO A 53 -9.14 12.48 10.51
CA PRO A 53 -7.93 12.02 9.83
C PRO A 53 -7.30 10.77 10.44
N ARG A 54 -7.31 10.64 11.78
CA ARG A 54 -6.81 9.44 12.47
C ARG A 54 -7.69 8.22 12.21
N ALA A 55 -9.01 8.40 12.23
CA ALA A 55 -9.95 7.33 11.91
C ALA A 55 -9.78 6.86 10.46
N TYR A 56 -9.68 7.79 9.51
CA TYR A 56 -9.44 7.49 8.10
C TYR A 56 -8.16 6.66 7.89
N LEU A 57 -7.04 7.07 8.50
CA LEU A 57 -5.79 6.31 8.43
C LEU A 57 -5.95 4.90 9.02
N GLN A 58 -6.63 4.78 10.17
CA GLN A 58 -6.89 3.48 10.79
C GLN A 58 -7.74 2.58 9.89
N THR A 59 -8.82 3.12 9.31
CA THR A 59 -9.70 2.42 8.37
C THR A 59 -8.90 1.91 7.17
N ARG A 60 -8.06 2.76 6.56
CA ARG A 60 -7.20 2.37 5.43
C ARG A 60 -6.22 1.26 5.78
N ARG A 61 -5.62 1.31 6.97
CA ARG A 61 -4.73 0.23 7.45
C ARG A 61 -5.48 -1.09 7.63
N LEU A 62 -6.70 -1.05 8.18
CA LEU A 62 -7.53 -2.23 8.38
C LEU A 62 -8.05 -2.83 7.07
N GLU A 63 -8.41 -2.00 6.08
CA GLU A 63 -8.74 -2.43 4.72
C GLU A 63 -7.57 -3.13 4.03
N ARG A 64 -6.36 -2.57 4.17
CA ARG A 64 -5.14 -3.21 3.65
C ARG A 64 -4.81 -4.50 4.37
N ALA A 65 -5.00 -4.56 5.69
CA ALA A 65 -4.84 -5.79 6.45
C ALA A 65 -5.81 -6.88 5.98
N ALA A 66 -7.09 -6.54 5.75
CA ALA A 66 -8.09 -7.46 5.24
C ALA A 66 -7.71 -8.00 3.85
N ALA A 67 -7.18 -7.16 2.97
CA ALA A 67 -6.67 -7.61 1.68
C ALA A 67 -5.48 -8.59 1.84
N LEU A 68 -4.52 -8.28 2.72
CA LEU A 68 -3.37 -9.15 2.98
C LEU A 68 -3.79 -10.50 3.59
N LEU A 69 -4.79 -10.51 4.47
CA LEU A 69 -5.35 -11.74 5.05
C LEU A 69 -6.01 -12.63 3.98
N ARG A 70 -6.58 -12.05 2.93
CA ARG A 70 -7.25 -12.78 1.84
C ARG A 70 -6.29 -13.32 0.78
N TYR A 71 -5.21 -12.60 0.51
CA TYR A 71 -4.38 -12.85 -0.67
C TYR A 71 -2.96 -13.31 -0.34
N THR A 72 -2.63 -13.50 0.94
CA THR A 72 -1.30 -13.96 1.37
C THR A 72 -1.39 -14.91 2.55
N ASP A 73 -0.37 -15.74 2.74
CA ASP A 73 -0.26 -16.67 3.88
C ASP A 73 0.56 -16.07 5.05
N ARG A 74 0.76 -14.74 5.07
CA ARG A 74 1.55 -14.05 6.10
C ARG A 74 0.91 -14.19 7.48
N SER A 75 1.69 -14.21 8.55
CA SER A 75 1.11 -14.30 9.90
C SER A 75 0.30 -13.04 10.25
N VAL A 76 -0.63 -13.15 11.21
CA VAL A 76 -1.40 -11.99 11.71
C VAL A 76 -0.46 -10.92 12.30
N ALA A 77 0.63 -11.35 12.94
CA ALA A 77 1.67 -10.47 13.48
C ALA A 77 2.40 -9.71 12.36
N ASP A 78 2.83 -10.40 11.30
CA ASP A 78 3.49 -9.76 10.16
C ASP A 78 2.59 -8.74 9.49
N ILE A 79 1.30 -9.09 9.30
CA ILE A 79 0.32 -8.18 8.70
C ILE A 79 0.14 -6.93 9.55
N CYS A 80 0.09 -7.05 10.87
CA CYS A 80 0.00 -5.90 11.79
C CYS A 80 1.15 -4.91 11.54
N VAL A 81 2.38 -5.42 11.46
CA VAL A 81 3.57 -4.58 11.22
C VAL A 81 3.57 -4.00 9.81
N MET A 82 3.22 -4.79 8.78
CA MET A 82 3.17 -4.35 7.38
C MET A 82 2.19 -3.21 7.14
N VAL A 83 1.08 -3.14 7.89
CA VAL A 83 0.12 -2.04 7.79
C VAL A 83 0.45 -0.86 8.71
N GLY A 84 1.62 -0.86 9.37
CA GLY A 84 2.09 0.23 10.21
C GLY A 84 1.49 0.28 11.62
N LEU A 85 0.90 -0.82 12.10
CA LEU A 85 0.37 -0.94 13.46
C LEU A 85 1.40 -1.59 14.39
N GLN A 86 1.52 -1.03 15.60
CA GLN A 86 2.57 -1.41 16.55
C GLN A 86 2.12 -2.46 17.56
N SER A 87 0.81 -2.64 17.75
CA SER A 87 0.23 -3.54 18.76
C SER A 87 -0.72 -4.52 18.11
N ILE A 88 -0.39 -5.81 18.22
CA ILE A 88 -1.23 -6.90 17.73
C ILE A 88 -2.58 -6.90 18.45
N GLY A 89 -2.61 -6.69 19.77
CA GLY A 89 -3.86 -6.67 20.55
C GLY A 89 -4.78 -5.52 20.17
N SER A 90 -4.23 -4.32 19.94
CA SER A 90 -5.00 -3.17 19.45
C SER A 90 -5.49 -3.40 18.02
N PHE A 91 -4.65 -4.02 17.18
CA PHE A 91 -5.00 -4.39 15.81
C PHE A 91 -6.15 -5.41 15.78
N THR A 92 -6.06 -6.52 16.51
CA THR A 92 -7.10 -7.56 16.52
C THR A 92 -8.44 -7.02 17.01
N THR A 93 -8.42 -6.20 18.07
CA THR A 93 -9.62 -5.54 18.61
C THR A 93 -10.24 -4.58 17.59
N SER A 94 -9.42 -3.72 16.97
CA SER A 94 -9.91 -2.75 15.98
C SER A 94 -10.43 -3.43 14.72
N PHE A 95 -9.75 -4.50 14.29
CA PHE A 95 -10.16 -5.30 13.14
C PHE A 95 -11.51 -5.98 13.40
N ALA A 96 -11.67 -6.63 14.56
CA ALA A 96 -12.92 -7.27 14.94
C ALA A 96 -14.08 -6.27 15.06
N ARG A 97 -13.81 -5.06 15.56
CA ARG A 97 -14.82 -3.98 15.60
C ARG A 97 -15.31 -3.58 14.20
N VAL A 98 -14.43 -3.57 13.20
CA VAL A 98 -14.77 -3.15 11.83
C VAL A 98 -15.35 -4.29 10.99
N TYR A 99 -14.82 -5.51 11.14
CA TYR A 99 -15.17 -6.67 10.30
C TYR A 99 -16.07 -7.71 10.98
N GLY A 100 -16.42 -7.52 12.25
CA GLY A 100 -17.29 -8.43 13.01
C GLY A 100 -16.64 -9.74 13.48
N GLN A 101 -15.39 -10.01 13.10
CA GLN A 101 -14.66 -11.23 13.45
C GLN A 101 -13.16 -10.98 13.57
N SER A 102 -12.44 -11.89 14.25
CA SER A 102 -10.99 -11.75 14.44
C SER A 102 -10.23 -11.89 13.11
N PRO A 103 -9.00 -11.35 12.99
CA PRO A 103 -8.17 -11.52 11.79
C PRO A 103 -7.96 -12.99 11.37
N ALA A 104 -7.83 -13.90 12.34
CA ALA A 104 -7.65 -15.33 12.08
C ALA A 104 -8.95 -15.96 11.55
N ALA A 105 -10.07 -15.75 12.24
CA ALA A 105 -11.38 -16.21 11.78
C ALA A 105 -11.74 -15.62 10.39
N TYR A 106 -11.30 -14.39 10.13
CA TYR A 106 -11.46 -13.74 8.83
C TYR A 106 -10.69 -14.42 7.70
N ARG A 107 -9.51 -14.97 8.00
CA ARG A 107 -8.77 -15.77 7.03
C ARG A 107 -9.45 -17.12 6.80
N ASP A 108 -9.83 -17.80 7.88
CA ASP A 108 -10.38 -19.15 7.82
C ASP A 108 -11.75 -19.19 7.12
N ALA A 109 -12.51 -18.08 7.18
CA ALA A 109 -13.78 -17.92 6.47
C ALA A 109 -13.61 -17.74 4.94
N MET A 110 -12.39 -17.52 4.45
CA MET A 110 -12.11 -17.29 3.03
C MET A 110 -11.39 -18.49 2.41
N PRO A 111 -11.61 -18.77 1.11
CA PRO A 111 -10.83 -19.76 0.40
C PRO A 111 -9.33 -19.44 0.51
N PRO A 112 -8.45 -20.46 0.56
CA PRO A 112 -7.02 -20.23 0.74
C PRO A 112 -6.49 -19.34 -0.38
N ALA A 113 -5.56 -18.44 -0.03
CA ALA A 113 -5.05 -17.36 -0.88
C ALA A 113 -4.54 -17.85 -2.26
N VAL A 114 -4.02 -19.08 -2.31
CA VAL A 114 -3.61 -19.78 -3.54
C VAL A 114 -4.72 -19.85 -4.60
N THR A 115 -5.98 -19.90 -4.18
CA THR A 115 -7.17 -19.93 -5.06
C THR A 115 -7.46 -18.55 -5.66
N HIS A 116 -6.96 -17.48 -5.04
CA HIS A 116 -7.18 -16.09 -5.43
C HIS A 116 -6.02 -15.47 -6.23
N ALA A 117 -5.03 -16.26 -6.66
CA ALA A 117 -4.10 -15.87 -7.71
C ALA A 117 -4.87 -15.69 -9.03
N ARG A 118 -5.53 -14.54 -9.19
CA ARG A 118 -6.49 -14.21 -10.26
C ARG A 118 -5.85 -13.97 -11.62
N ILE A 119 -4.57 -14.25 -11.79
CA ILE A 119 -3.87 -14.15 -13.06
C ILE A 119 -3.46 -15.56 -13.47
N PRO A 120 -4.10 -16.15 -14.51
CA PRO A 120 -3.64 -17.40 -15.08
C PRO A 120 -2.15 -17.31 -15.42
N SER A 121 -1.41 -18.41 -15.22
CA SER A 121 0.03 -18.47 -15.54
C SER A 121 0.33 -18.04 -16.98
N CYS A 122 -0.60 -18.28 -17.92
CA CYS A 122 -0.48 -17.82 -19.30
C CYS A 122 -0.56 -16.30 -19.47
N VAL A 123 -1.32 -15.59 -18.62
CA VAL A 123 -1.42 -14.11 -18.64
C VAL A 123 -0.14 -13.50 -18.05
N LEU A 124 0.35 -14.04 -16.92
CA LEU A 124 1.65 -13.68 -16.36
C LEU A 124 2.78 -13.89 -17.37
N ALA A 125 2.81 -15.03 -18.06
CA ALA A 125 3.82 -15.32 -19.07
C ALA A 125 3.74 -14.39 -20.29
N ARG A 126 2.54 -13.91 -20.65
CA ARG A 126 2.35 -12.96 -21.75
C ARG A 126 2.85 -11.56 -21.39
N ASP A 127 2.57 -11.11 -20.17
CA ASP A 127 2.84 -9.73 -19.74
C ASP A 127 4.24 -9.56 -19.13
N THR A 128 4.83 -10.63 -18.57
CA THR A 128 6.20 -10.61 -18.01
C THR A 128 7.27 -11.11 -18.98
N ARG A 129 6.90 -11.53 -20.21
CA ARG A 129 7.89 -11.82 -21.26
C ARG A 129 8.76 -10.56 -21.42
N PRO A 130 10.08 -10.64 -21.16
CA PRO A 130 10.96 -9.52 -21.39
C PRO A 130 10.81 -9.11 -22.84
N ARG A 131 10.36 -7.88 -23.11
CA ARG A 131 10.46 -7.33 -24.45
C ARG A 131 11.93 -7.38 -24.79
N ALA A 132 12.29 -8.15 -25.80
CA ALA A 132 13.63 -8.14 -26.35
C ALA A 132 13.88 -6.72 -26.87
N ASP A 133 14.43 -5.86 -26.00
CA ASP A 133 14.94 -4.57 -26.42
C ASP A 133 16.22 -4.85 -27.20
N SER A 134 16.07 -4.74 -28.51
CA SER A 134 17.14 -4.69 -29.49
C SER A 134 18.02 -3.47 -29.20
N ARG A 135 19.01 -3.59 -28.30
CA ARG A 135 20.27 -2.79 -28.26
C ARG A 135 21.14 -3.18 -27.04
N VAL A 136 21.82 -4.33 -27.10
CA VAL A 136 23.12 -4.43 -26.44
C VAL A 136 24.17 -4.10 -27.50
N LYS A 137 24.64 -2.85 -27.50
CA LYS A 137 25.82 -2.44 -28.26
C LYS A 137 27.03 -3.18 -27.67
N THR A 138 27.54 -4.18 -28.38
CA THR A 138 28.93 -4.61 -28.25
C THR A 138 29.83 -3.54 -28.86
N ALA A 139 30.59 -2.84 -28.03
CA ALA A 139 31.77 -2.10 -28.46
C ALA A 139 32.67 -1.77 -27.25
N HIS A 140 33.77 -2.50 -27.08
CA HIS A 140 35.10 -1.93 -27.23
C HIS A 140 36.14 -3.06 -27.30
N GLY A 141 36.83 -3.17 -28.43
CA GLY A 141 38.13 -3.79 -28.47
C GLY A 141 39.18 -2.68 -28.53
N GLU A 142 40.34 -2.89 -27.92
CA GLU A 142 41.57 -2.31 -28.45
C GLU A 142 42.77 -3.22 -28.18
N LYS A 143 43.62 -3.30 -29.22
CA LYS A 143 44.80 -4.12 -29.43
C LYS A 143 46.00 -3.65 -28.59
N THR A 144 46.86 -4.60 -28.20
CA THR A 144 48.32 -4.38 -28.20
C THR A 144 49.04 -5.59 -28.79
N ARG A 145 50.09 -5.30 -29.56
CA ARG A 145 50.84 -6.13 -30.55
C ARG A 145 51.97 -6.96 -29.94
N LEU A 146 52.62 -7.73 -30.84
CA LEU A 146 54.03 -8.24 -30.88
C LEU A 146 54.28 -9.58 -30.17
N ALA A 147 55.02 -10.58 -30.67
CA ALA A 147 55.94 -10.72 -31.83
C ALA A 147 56.20 -12.23 -32.17
N ASP A 148 56.55 -12.52 -33.44
CA ASP A 148 57.51 -13.50 -34.03
C ASP A 148 57.67 -14.92 -33.40
N GLY A 149 57.48 -16.05 -34.10
CA GLY A 149 58.21 -16.57 -35.28
C GLY A 149 59.12 -17.76 -34.85
N PRO A 150 59.71 -18.61 -35.72
CA PRO A 150 59.66 -18.72 -37.18
C PRO A 150 58.79 -19.88 -37.71
#